data_AF-A0AAN6JLF5-F1
#
_entry.id   AF-A0AAN6JLF5-F1
#
_cell.length_a   1.000
_cell.length_b   1.000
_cell.length_c   1.000
_cell.angle_alpha   90.00
_cell.angle_beta   90.00
_cell.angle_gamma   90.00
#
_symmetry.space_group_name_H-M   'P 1'
#
loop_
_entity.id
_entity.type
_entity.pdbx_description
1 polymer ?
#
loop_
_entity_poly.entity_id
_entity_poly.type
_entity_poly.pdbx_seq_one_letter_code
_entity_poly.pdbx_strand_id
1 'polypeptide(L)'
;MSGTAFRKNVTDHEIPINKSGTEVVPSGAYVAWHVGDIHYNPEIYANPDEWDPARYMPDRAEDKKEQYGFMGWGLGRHPCLGMRFAKLEMNVILAFFVAYFDTFTLSDAQGREVTRIPRTNRNNHTARKPEEKIYIKYKVAA
;
A
#
# COMPACT_ATOMS: atom_id res chain seq x y z
N MET A 1 1.33 2.65 -0.71
CA MET A 1 2.56 1.87 -0.41
C MET A 1 3.76 2.75 -0.75
N SER A 2 4.77 2.82 0.12
CA SER A 2 5.99 3.61 -0.13
C SER A 2 7.02 2.78 -0.87
N GLY A 3 7.75 3.41 -1.79
CA GLY A 3 8.77 2.79 -2.62
C GLY A 3 8.60 3.06 -4.11
N THR A 4 9.62 2.70 -4.87
CA THR A 4 9.70 2.99 -6.31
C THR A 4 10.05 1.72 -7.07
N ALA A 5 9.28 1.42 -8.11
CA ALA A 5 9.60 0.35 -9.05
C ALA A 5 10.55 0.90 -10.12
N PHE A 6 11.64 0.19 -10.39
CA PHE A 6 12.63 0.59 -11.40
C PHE A 6 12.78 -0.48 -12.47
N ARG A 7 12.86 -0.06 -13.73
CA ARG A 7 13.25 -0.92 -14.86
C ARG A 7 14.26 -0.18 -15.72
N LYS A 8 15.22 -0.92 -16.28
CA LYS A 8 16.13 -0.40 -17.29
C LYS A 8 15.68 -0.93 -18.64
N ASN A 9 15.64 -0.07 -19.66
CA ASN A 9 15.60 -0.54 -21.02
C ASN A 9 16.97 -1.15 -21.37
N VAL A 10 17.02 -2.48 -21.47
CA VAL A 10 18.23 -3.25 -21.80
C VAL A 10 18.29 -3.65 -23.27
N THR A 11 17.31 -3.24 -24.08
CA THR A 11 17.34 -3.47 -25.52
C THR A 11 18.22 -2.43 -26.20
N ASP A 12 18.53 -2.67 -27.47
CA ASP A 12 19.27 -1.79 -28.37
C ASP A 12 18.39 -0.75 -29.09
N HIS A 13 17.10 -0.68 -28.75
CA HIS A 13 16.13 0.19 -29.39
C HIS A 13 15.23 0.90 -28.37
N GLU A 14 14.54 1.94 -28.81
CA GLU A 14 13.58 2.69 -27.99
C GLU A 14 12.30 1.88 -27.75
N ILE A 15 11.73 1.98 -26.54
CA ILE A 15 10.47 1.32 -26.19
C ILE A 15 9.34 2.36 -26.15
N PRO A 16 8.33 2.28 -27.03
CA PRO A 16 7.14 3.13 -26.97
C PRO A 16 6.35 2.93 -25.68
N ILE A 17 5.93 4.04 -25.04
CA ILE A 17 5.10 4.02 -23.82
C ILE A 17 3.67 4.54 -24.02
N ASN A 18 3.36 5.05 -25.22
CA ASN A 18 2.01 5.45 -25.59
C ASN A 18 1.61 4.82 -26.94
N LYS A 19 0.31 4.87 -27.25
CA LYS A 19 -0.24 4.24 -28.48
C LYS A 19 0.26 4.90 -29.77
N SER A 20 0.63 6.19 -29.73
CA SER A 20 1.14 6.93 -30.89
C SER A 20 2.62 6.70 -31.17
N GLY A 21 3.37 6.10 -30.22
CA GLY A 21 4.80 5.91 -30.32
C GLY A 21 5.63 7.20 -30.23
N THR A 22 5.02 8.31 -29.81
CA THR A 22 5.69 9.62 -29.71
C THR A 22 6.44 9.80 -28.39
N GLU A 23 6.13 8.98 -27.40
CA GLU A 23 6.84 8.93 -26.12
C GLU A 23 7.51 7.57 -25.98
N VAL A 24 8.80 7.61 -25.66
CA VAL A 24 9.66 6.42 -25.64
C VAL A 24 10.56 6.37 -24.41
N VAL A 25 11.00 5.16 -24.08
CA VAL A 25 12.11 4.92 -23.16
C VAL A 25 13.35 4.60 -24.00
N PRO A 26 14.36 5.49 -24.03
CA PRO A 26 15.58 5.26 -24.81
C PRO A 26 16.34 4.00 -24.37
N SER A 27 17.14 3.43 -25.28
CA SER A 27 18.05 2.34 -24.93
C SER A 27 18.98 2.75 -23.78
N GLY A 28 19.14 1.88 -22.79
CA GLY A 28 19.96 2.14 -21.60
C GLY A 28 19.31 3.03 -20.53
N ALA A 29 18.16 3.65 -20.79
CA ALA A 29 17.47 4.52 -19.84
C ALA A 29 16.79 3.72 -18.72
N TYR A 30 16.60 4.37 -17.56
CA TYR A 30 15.82 3.85 -16.45
C TYR A 30 14.44 4.50 -16.41
N VAL A 31 13.42 3.70 -16.13
CA VAL A 31 12.08 4.15 -15.75
C VAL A 31 11.93 3.91 -14.26
N ALA A 32 11.49 4.96 -13.55
CA ALA A 32 11.16 4.92 -12.14
C ALA A 32 9.68 5.27 -11.97
N TRP A 33 8.93 4.40 -11.30
CA TRP A 33 7.53 4.64 -10.98
C TRP A 33 7.33 4.60 -9.47
N HIS A 34 6.86 5.69 -8.88
CA HIS A 34 6.59 5.72 -7.46
C HIS A 34 5.25 5.05 -7.16
N VAL A 35 5.25 4.01 -6.34
CA VAL A 35 4.05 3.18 -6.09
C VAL A 35 2.94 4.00 -5.42
N GLY A 36 3.32 5.06 -4.67
CA GLY A 36 2.34 5.98 -4.08
C GLY A 36 1.47 6.68 -5.11
N ASP A 37 1.94 6.90 -6.33
CA ASP A 37 1.26 7.74 -7.32
C ASP A 37 -0.10 7.14 -7.72
N ILE A 38 -0.20 5.81 -7.82
CA ILE A 38 -1.49 5.14 -8.09
C ILE A 38 -2.37 5.07 -6.83
N HIS A 39 -1.78 4.80 -5.67
CA HIS A 39 -2.52 4.61 -4.40
C HIS A 39 -3.05 5.91 -3.81
N TYR A 40 -2.47 7.04 -4.20
CA TYR A 40 -2.88 8.37 -3.75
C TYR A 40 -3.50 9.22 -4.87
N ASN A 41 -3.78 8.65 -6.05
CA ASN A 41 -4.45 9.37 -7.13
C ASN A 41 -5.94 9.58 -6.78
N PRO A 42 -6.43 10.82 -6.60
CA PRO A 42 -7.83 11.11 -6.30
C PRO A 42 -8.80 10.76 -7.44
N GLU A 43 -8.31 10.60 -8.68
CA GLU A 43 -9.12 10.16 -9.82
C GLU A 43 -9.50 8.68 -9.72
N ILE A 44 -8.66 7.88 -9.04
CA ILE A 44 -8.91 6.45 -8.80
C ILE A 44 -9.59 6.28 -7.45
N TYR A 45 -8.97 6.82 -6.39
CA TYR A 45 -9.36 6.63 -5.01
C TYR A 45 -9.97 7.91 -4.43
N ALA A 46 -11.25 7.90 -4.10
CA ALA A 46 -11.89 9.05 -3.45
C ALA A 46 -11.29 9.25 -2.05
N ASN A 47 -10.97 10.50 -1.69
CA ASN A 47 -10.28 10.85 -0.44
C ASN A 47 -9.11 9.89 -0.14
N PRO A 48 -8.06 9.88 -0.98
CA PRO A 48 -7.02 8.84 -0.92
C PRO A 48 -6.19 8.86 0.37
N ASP A 49 -6.25 9.96 1.12
CA ASP A 49 -5.61 10.13 2.41
C ASP A 49 -6.38 9.53 3.59
N GLU A 50 -7.64 9.11 3.37
CA GLU A 50 -8.52 8.57 4.40
C GLU A 50 -8.54 7.05 4.40
N TRP A 51 -8.47 6.48 5.61
CA TRP A 51 -8.69 5.04 5.79
C TRP A 51 -10.17 4.73 5.60
N ASP A 52 -10.46 4.07 4.48
CA ASP A 52 -11.81 3.67 4.11
C ASP A 52 -11.74 2.25 3.53
N PRO A 53 -12.12 1.21 4.31
CA PRO A 53 -12.08 -0.16 3.85
C PRO A 53 -13.18 -0.47 2.81
N ALA A 54 -14.26 0.31 2.77
CA ALA A 54 -15.38 0.07 1.86
C ALA A 54 -15.01 0.38 0.39
N ARG A 55 -13.94 1.12 0.13
CA ARG A 55 -13.50 1.45 -1.24
C ARG A 55 -13.18 0.24 -2.13
N TYR A 56 -12.86 -0.90 -1.52
CA TYR A 56 -12.55 -2.16 -2.23
C TYR A 56 -13.75 -3.11 -2.33
N MET A 57 -14.90 -2.74 -1.78
CA MET A 57 -16.12 -3.55 -1.84
C MET A 57 -16.70 -3.55 -3.26
N PRO A 58 -17.50 -4.57 -3.65
CA PRO A 58 -17.96 -4.72 -5.03
C PRO A 58 -18.74 -3.53 -5.61
N ASP A 59 -19.42 -2.76 -4.76
CA ASP A 59 -20.18 -1.56 -5.12
C ASP A 59 -19.29 -0.38 -5.53
N ARG A 60 -18.09 -0.26 -4.94
CA ARG A 60 -17.16 0.84 -5.22
C ARG A 60 -15.96 0.42 -6.08
N ALA A 61 -15.37 -0.73 -5.76
CA ALA A 61 -14.27 -1.38 -6.47
C ALA A 61 -13.24 -0.40 -7.06
N GLU A 62 -12.82 0.58 -6.25
CA GLU A 62 -12.04 1.73 -6.74
C GLU A 62 -10.71 1.30 -7.35
N ASP A 63 -10.13 0.22 -6.83
CA ASP A 63 -8.91 -0.41 -7.33
C ASP A 63 -9.03 -0.99 -8.74
N LYS A 64 -10.24 -1.19 -9.24
CA LYS A 64 -10.54 -1.79 -10.55
C LYS A 64 -10.95 -0.75 -11.60
N LYS A 65 -11.08 0.53 -11.24
CA LYS A 65 -11.42 1.61 -12.19
C LYS A 65 -10.38 1.76 -13.29
N GLU A 66 -9.12 1.49 -12.95
CA GLU A 66 -7.98 1.58 -13.87
C GLU A 66 -7.24 0.25 -13.96
N GLN A 67 -6.64 0.00 -15.12
CA GLN A 67 -5.72 -1.12 -15.27
C GLN A 67 -4.56 -0.89 -14.29
N TYR A 68 -4.32 -1.87 -13.40
CA TYR A 68 -3.29 -1.78 -12.36
C TYR A 68 -3.55 -0.73 -11.27
N GLY A 69 -4.81 -0.39 -11.01
CA GLY A 69 -5.21 0.55 -9.95
C GLY A 69 -4.71 0.18 -8.54
N PHE A 70 -4.36 -1.09 -8.29
CA PHE A 70 -3.73 -1.53 -7.04
C PHE A 70 -2.41 -2.27 -7.27
N MET A 71 -1.31 -1.65 -6.81
CA MET A 71 0.06 -2.17 -6.94
C MET A 71 0.66 -2.69 -5.60
N GLY A 72 -0.17 -3.00 -4.59
CA GLY A 72 0.31 -3.34 -3.24
C GLY A 72 1.13 -4.64 -3.13
N TRP A 73 1.05 -5.51 -4.12
CA TRP A 73 1.77 -6.79 -4.17
C TRP A 73 2.70 -6.89 -5.38
N GLY A 74 3.08 -5.77 -6.00
CA GLY A 74 3.76 -5.80 -7.30
C GLY A 74 2.83 -6.22 -8.44
N LEU A 75 3.35 -6.18 -9.67
CA LEU A 75 2.58 -6.38 -10.90
C LEU A 75 3.41 -7.04 -12.00
N GLY A 76 2.72 -7.50 -13.04
CA GLY A 76 3.34 -8.03 -14.26
C GLY A 76 4.23 -9.23 -13.96
N ARG A 77 5.51 -9.13 -14.34
CA ARG A 77 6.52 -10.19 -14.12
C ARG A 77 7.08 -10.25 -12.70
N HIS A 78 6.74 -9.29 -11.85
CA HIS A 78 7.28 -9.19 -10.49
C HIS A 78 6.19 -9.03 -9.43
N PRO A 79 5.20 -9.93 -9.38
CA PRO A 79 4.30 -10.00 -8.24
C PRO A 79 5.05 -10.58 -7.03
N CYS A 80 4.57 -10.23 -5.83
CA CYS A 80 5.05 -10.77 -4.58
C CYS A 80 4.72 -12.27 -4.52
N LEU A 81 5.77 -13.10 -4.62
CA LEU A 81 5.66 -14.56 -4.49
C LEU A 81 5.00 -14.97 -3.17
N GLY A 82 5.26 -14.19 -2.09
CA GLY A 82 4.69 -14.40 -0.77
C GLY A 82 3.27 -13.88 -0.57
N MET A 83 2.61 -13.28 -1.58
CA MET A 83 1.31 -12.61 -1.41
C MET A 83 0.26 -13.51 -0.75
N ARG A 84 0.14 -14.77 -1.18
CA ARG A 84 -0.86 -15.70 -0.63
C ARG A 84 -0.58 -16.00 0.84
N PHE A 85 0.68 -16.25 1.18
CA PHE A 85 1.11 -16.50 2.54
C PHE A 85 0.91 -15.27 3.43
N ALA A 86 1.33 -14.10 2.98
CA ALA A 86 1.16 -12.84 3.73
C ALA A 86 -0.32 -12.53 3.99
N LYS A 87 -1.21 -12.74 3.02
CA LYS A 87 -2.66 -12.57 3.22
C LYS A 87 -3.22 -13.55 4.25
N LEU A 88 -2.78 -14.80 4.21
CA LEU A 88 -3.16 -15.80 5.21
C LEU A 88 -2.70 -15.37 6.61
N GLU A 89 -1.43 -14.98 6.74
CA GLU A 89 -0.84 -14.53 8.00
C GLU A 89 -1.57 -13.30 8.55
N MET A 90 -1.87 -12.30 7.72
CA MET A 90 -2.65 -11.12 8.11
C MET A 90 -4.04 -11.50 8.63
N ASN A 91 -4.74 -12.41 7.94
CA ASN A 91 -6.06 -12.87 8.36
C ASN A 91 -6.00 -13.63 9.69
N VAL A 92 -4.99 -14.50 9.86
CA VAL A 92 -4.77 -15.25 11.11
C VAL A 92 -4.45 -14.28 12.25
N ILE A 93 -3.49 -13.37 12.08
CA ILE A 93 -3.14 -12.37 13.10
C ILE A 93 -4.37 -11.55 13.51
N LEU A 94 -5.18 -11.09 12.55
CA LEU A 94 -6.38 -10.31 12.84
C LEU A 94 -7.44 -11.15 13.57
N ALA A 95 -7.68 -12.40 13.13
CA ALA A 95 -8.63 -13.30 13.78
C ALA A 95 -8.23 -13.59 15.24
N PHE A 96 -6.94 -13.88 15.48
CA PHE A 96 -6.41 -14.08 16.83
C PHE A 96 -6.51 -12.80 17.66
N PHE A 97 -6.15 -11.65 17.09
CA PHE A 97 -6.24 -10.37 17.80
C PHE A 97 -7.67 -10.09 18.27
N VAL A 98 -8.66 -10.24 17.41
CA VAL A 98 -10.07 -9.99 17.75
C VAL A 98 -10.63 -11.07 18.71
N ALA A 99 -10.13 -12.31 18.64
CA ALA A 99 -10.58 -13.38 19.53
C ALA A 99 -9.95 -13.32 20.93
N TYR A 100 -8.71 -12.84 21.06
CA TYR A 100 -7.96 -12.84 22.32
C TYR A 100 -8.14 -11.56 23.15
N PHE A 101 -8.61 -10.46 22.57
CA PHE A 101 -8.72 -9.18 23.27
C PHE A 101 -10.16 -8.69 23.33
N ASP A 102 -10.74 -8.65 24.54
CA ASP A 102 -12.09 -8.12 24.79
C ASP A 102 -12.20 -6.63 24.48
N THR A 103 -11.16 -5.88 24.85
CA THR A 103 -11.08 -4.45 24.57
C THR A 103 -9.68 -4.06 24.15
N PHE A 104 -9.58 -3.11 23.24
CA PHE A 104 -8.33 -2.48 22.85
C PHE A 104 -8.57 -1.02 22.49
N THR A 105 -7.73 -0.12 23.00
CA THR A 105 -7.72 1.31 22.64
C THR A 105 -6.32 1.76 22.30
N LEU A 106 -6.22 2.76 21.41
CA LEU A 106 -4.95 3.41 21.14
C LEU A 106 -4.58 4.32 22.30
N SER A 107 -3.31 4.30 22.70
CA SER A 107 -2.81 5.13 23.78
C SER A 107 -1.42 5.69 23.51
N ASP A 108 -1.06 6.75 24.22
CA ASP A 108 0.31 7.22 24.29
C ASP A 108 1.16 6.39 25.28
N ALA A 109 2.42 6.79 25.47
CA ALA A 109 3.35 6.11 26.37
C ALA A 109 2.93 6.19 27.86
N GLN A 110 2.01 7.10 28.21
CA GLN A 110 1.47 7.27 29.55
C GLN A 110 0.12 6.55 29.72
N GLY A 111 -0.36 5.85 28.69
CA GLY A 111 -1.63 5.13 28.72
C GLY A 111 -2.87 6.01 28.58
N ARG A 112 -2.71 7.28 28.18
CA ARG A 112 -3.82 8.17 27.83
C ARG A 112 -4.33 7.83 26.45
N GLU A 113 -5.65 7.82 26.28
CA GLU A 113 -6.27 7.46 25.01
C GLU A 113 -5.93 8.46 23.89
N VAL A 114 -5.70 7.94 22.70
CA VAL A 114 -5.37 8.73 21.50
C VAL A 114 -6.29 8.30 20.37
N THR A 115 -6.90 9.26 19.69
CA THR A 115 -7.81 9.00 18.56
C THR A 115 -7.13 9.15 17.19
N ARG A 116 -5.96 9.77 17.15
CA ARG A 116 -5.19 10.02 15.93
C ARG A 116 -4.26 8.84 15.63
N ILE A 117 -4.30 8.38 14.38
CA ILE A 117 -3.33 7.42 13.85
C ILE A 117 -2.11 8.18 13.30
N PRO A 118 -0.88 7.81 13.69
CA PRO A 118 0.33 8.45 13.19
C PRO A 118 0.51 8.13 11.71
N ARG A 119 0.89 9.16 10.93
CA ARG A 119 1.14 8.99 9.49
C ARG A 119 2.51 8.37 9.28
N THR A 120 2.61 7.42 8.36
CA THR A 120 3.89 6.91 7.90
C THR A 120 4.54 7.90 6.93
N ASN A 121 5.86 8.07 7.01
CA ASN A 121 6.60 8.83 6.02
C ASN A 121 6.51 8.14 4.64
N ARG A 122 5.88 8.83 3.68
CA ARG A 122 5.58 8.32 2.34
C ARG A 122 6.81 8.33 1.41
N ASN A 123 7.84 9.09 1.75
CA ASN A 123 9.10 9.15 0.99
C ASN A 123 10.08 8.01 1.38
N ASN A 124 9.65 7.07 2.22
CA ASN A 124 10.47 5.92 2.54
C ASN A 124 10.64 5.00 1.32
N HIS A 125 11.86 4.47 1.13
CA HIS A 125 12.13 3.49 0.08
C HIS A 125 11.29 2.19 0.17
N THR A 126 10.75 1.87 1.36
CA THR A 126 9.92 0.70 1.65
C THR A 126 8.89 1.03 2.73
N ALA A 127 7.93 0.14 2.99
CA ALA A 127 7.03 0.27 4.12
C ALA A 127 7.82 0.28 5.44
N ARG A 128 7.65 1.33 6.25
CA ARG A 128 8.22 1.46 7.58
C ARG A 128 7.15 1.82 8.60
N LYS A 129 7.41 1.49 9.87
CA LYS A 129 6.60 1.95 11.01
C LYS A 129 6.59 3.48 11.05
N PRO A 130 5.50 4.12 11.53
CA PRO A 130 5.49 5.54 11.82
C PRO A 130 6.60 5.93 12.80
N GLU A 131 7.13 7.14 12.67
CA GLU A 131 8.16 7.67 13.59
C GLU A 131 7.57 7.95 14.98
N GLU A 132 6.35 8.49 15.00
CA GLU A 132 5.56 8.66 16.21
C GLU A 132 5.10 7.28 16.72
N LYS A 133 5.50 6.95 17.95
CA LYS A 133 5.12 5.71 18.62
C LYS A 133 3.73 5.86 19.23
N ILE A 134 2.85 4.92 18.91
CA ILE A 134 1.57 4.69 19.57
C ILE A 134 1.57 3.31 20.23
N TYR A 135 0.73 3.17 21.25
CA TYR A 135 0.59 1.95 22.04
C TYR A 135 -0.84 1.46 21.95
N ILE A 136 -1.05 0.18 22.24
CA ILE A 136 -2.37 -0.41 22.37
C ILE A 136 -2.53 -0.80 23.83
N LYS A 137 -3.53 -0.20 24.50
CA LYS A 137 -3.99 -0.62 25.82
C LYS A 137 -5.08 -1.65 25.60
N TYR A 138 -4.95 -2.85 26.17
CA TYR A 138 -5.88 -3.95 25.94
C TYR A 138 -6.28 -4.67 27.22
N LYS A 139 -7.36 -5.44 27.14
CA LYS A 139 -7.74 -6.49 28.09
C LYS A 139 -7.82 -7.82 27.35
N VAL A 140 -7.25 -8.86 27.94
CA VAL A 140 -7.31 -10.23 27.39
C VAL A 140 -8.68 -10.81 27.70
N ALA A 141 -9.27 -11.52 26.72
CA ALA A 141 -10.49 -12.28 26.90
C ALA A 141 -10.29 -13.38 27.96
N ALA A 142 -11.23 -13.50 28.89
CA ALA A 142 -11.19 -14.48 29.98
C ALA A 142 -11.48 -15.91 29.50
#